data_AF-A0A965GVR2-F1
#
_entry.id   AF-A0A965GVR2-F1
#
_cell.length_a   1.000
_cell.length_b   1.000
_cell.length_c   1.000
_cell.angle_alpha   90.00
_cell.angle_beta   90.00
_cell.angle_gamma   90.00
#
_symmetry.space_group_name_H-M   'P 1'
#
loop_
_entity.id
_entity.type
_entity.pdbx_description
1 polymer ?
#
loop_
_entity_poly.entity_id
_entity_poly.type
_entity_poly.pdbx_seq_one_letter_code
_entity_poly.pdbx_strand_id
1 'polypeptide(L)'
;DLVAKERDERLDAEAVAKSKETFSTLGLEHETFAPALRRIAAIDEALAKSVEAVLVSADAQLAEAGLLKEFGTAKAVSGNSVYEEAKTLAKSLVETGVVKTIEQGIEKVLDSNPELAKRYYKETN
;
A
#
# COMPACT_ATOMS: atom_id res chain seq x y z
N ASP A 1 -7.09 -23.76 -32.11
CA ASP A 1 -5.72 -24.24 -31.87
C ASP A 1 -5.55 -24.46 -30.37
N LEU A 2 -5.43 -25.71 -29.93
CA LEU A 2 -5.46 -26.08 -28.50
C LEU A 2 -4.25 -25.53 -27.74
N VAL A 3 -3.08 -25.51 -28.39
CA VAL A 3 -1.82 -25.04 -27.81
C VAL A 3 -1.85 -23.53 -27.52
N ALA A 4 -2.47 -22.75 -28.41
CA ALA A 4 -2.63 -21.31 -28.20
C ALA A 4 -3.56 -21.01 -27.01
N LYS A 5 -4.62 -21.81 -26.85
CA LYS A 5 -5.57 -21.67 -25.74
C LYS A 5 -4.94 -22.00 -24.40
N GLU A 6 -4.22 -23.12 -24.29
CA GLU A 6 -3.53 -23.51 -23.05
C GLU A 6 -2.47 -22.48 -22.61
N ARG A 7 -1.74 -21.92 -23.59
CA ARG A 7 -0.76 -20.86 -23.32
C ARG A 7 -1.44 -19.60 -22.80
N ASP A 8 -2.55 -19.17 -23.42
CA ASP A 8 -3.26 -17.97 -23.03
C ASP A 8 -3.89 -18.12 -21.64
N GLU A 9 -4.42 -19.29 -21.30
CA GLU A 9 -4.93 -19.60 -19.96
C GLU A 9 -3.83 -19.53 -18.89
N ARG A 10 -2.63 -20.06 -19.19
CA ARG A 10 -1.49 -19.93 -18.27
C ARG A 10 -1.07 -18.48 -18.07
N LEU A 11 -0.98 -17.71 -19.15
CA LEU A 11 -0.61 -16.29 -19.09
C LEU A 11 -1.66 -15.46 -18.35
N ASP A 12 -2.95 -15.80 -18.49
CA ASP A 12 -4.02 -15.17 -17.74
C ASP A 12 -3.89 -15.50 -16.24
N ALA A 13 -3.60 -16.75 -15.86
CA ALA A 13 -3.38 -17.14 -14.47
C ALA A 13 -2.17 -16.44 -13.84
N GLU A 14 -1.05 -16.32 -14.56
CA GLU A 14 0.14 -15.57 -14.11
C GLU A 14 -0.17 -14.08 -13.92
N ALA A 15 -0.93 -13.48 -14.83
CA ALA A 15 -1.35 -12.09 -14.73
C ALA A 15 -2.26 -11.85 -13.51
N VAL A 16 -3.19 -12.77 -13.24
CA VAL A 16 -4.06 -12.72 -12.05
C VAL A 16 -3.23 -12.78 -10.77
N ALA A 17 -2.28 -13.72 -10.68
CA ALA A 17 -1.41 -13.85 -9.52
C ALA A 17 -0.62 -12.55 -9.26
N LYS A 18 0.04 -12.02 -10.30
CA LYS A 18 0.77 -10.75 -10.22
C LYS A 18 -0.15 -9.58 -9.81
N SER A 19 -1.37 -9.54 -10.33
CA SER A 19 -2.33 -8.48 -10.02
C SER A 19 -2.75 -8.49 -8.54
N LYS A 20 -2.98 -9.67 -7.97
CA LYS A 20 -3.29 -9.82 -6.52
C LYS A 20 -2.13 -9.38 -5.63
N GLU A 21 -0.90 -9.63 -6.04
CA GLU A 21 0.29 -9.19 -5.31
C GLU A 21 0.52 -7.68 -5.44
N THR A 22 0.31 -7.11 -6.63
CA THR A 22 0.61 -5.71 -6.93
C THR A 22 -0.46 -4.76 -6.41
N PHE A 23 -1.74 -5.16 -6.49
CA PHE A 23 -2.89 -4.32 -6.13
C PHE A 23 -3.66 -4.93 -4.96
N SER A 24 -2.97 -5.05 -3.83
CA SER A 24 -3.49 -5.75 -2.66
C SER A 24 -4.54 -4.96 -1.86
N THR A 25 -4.58 -3.63 -2.02
CA THR A 25 -5.52 -2.76 -1.31
C THR A 25 -6.69 -2.32 -2.16
N LEU A 26 -6.53 -2.32 -3.49
CA LEU A 26 -7.64 -2.07 -4.42
C LEU A 26 -8.62 -3.25 -4.44
N GLY A 27 -9.91 -2.97 -4.35
CA GLY A 27 -10.98 -3.96 -4.49
C GLY A 27 -11.24 -4.38 -5.94
N LEU A 28 -10.19 -4.83 -6.66
CA LEU A 28 -10.29 -5.25 -8.06
C LEU A 28 -10.84 -6.68 -8.18
N GLU A 29 -11.62 -6.91 -9.23
CA GLU A 29 -12.00 -8.26 -9.68
C GLU A 29 -10.83 -8.80 -10.54
N HIS A 30 -9.81 -9.35 -9.88
CA HIS A 30 -8.52 -9.69 -10.52
C HIS A 30 -8.65 -10.70 -11.66
N GLU A 31 -9.58 -11.65 -11.53
CA GLU A 31 -9.85 -12.70 -12.53
C GLU A 31 -10.35 -12.11 -13.85
N THR A 32 -11.03 -10.96 -13.80
CA THR A 32 -11.50 -10.24 -15.00
C THR A 32 -10.49 -9.17 -15.45
N PHE A 33 -9.96 -8.40 -14.51
CA PHE A 33 -9.12 -7.23 -14.78
C PHE A 33 -7.75 -7.62 -15.35
N ALA A 34 -7.06 -8.58 -14.73
CA ALA A 34 -5.67 -8.87 -15.09
C ALA A 34 -5.54 -9.47 -16.51
N PRO A 35 -6.41 -10.40 -16.95
CA PRO A 35 -6.43 -10.85 -18.35
C PRO A 35 -6.75 -9.73 -19.34
N ALA A 36 -7.65 -8.81 -18.97
CA ALA A 36 -7.98 -7.67 -19.83
C ALA A 36 -6.78 -6.72 -19.99
N LEU A 37 -6.08 -6.38 -18.91
CA LEU A 37 -4.88 -5.54 -18.97
C LEU A 37 -3.77 -6.22 -19.79
N ARG A 38 -3.57 -7.53 -19.64
CA ARG A 38 -2.61 -8.29 -20.46
C ARG A 38 -2.94 -8.20 -21.95
N ARG A 39 -4.22 -8.35 -22.31
CA ARG A 39 -4.67 -8.25 -23.71
C ARG A 39 -4.49 -6.84 -24.26
N ILE A 40 -4.73 -5.81 -23.45
CA ILE A 40 -4.42 -4.41 -23.82
C ILE A 40 -2.92 -4.27 -24.06
N ALA A 41 -2.06 -4.79 -23.19
CA ALA A 41 -0.60 -4.71 -23.35
C ALA A 41 -0.10 -5.38 -24.64
N ALA A 42 -0.79 -6.42 -25.13
CA ALA A 42 -0.47 -7.07 -26.40
C ALA A 42 -0.85 -6.23 -27.65
N ILE A 43 -1.75 -5.25 -27.50
CA ILE A 43 -2.21 -4.36 -28.56
C ILE A 43 -1.49 -3.01 -28.49
N ASP A 44 -1.43 -2.44 -27.28
CA ASP A 44 -0.82 -1.16 -26.95
C ASP A 44 -0.19 -1.23 -25.55
N GLU A 45 1.11 -1.50 -25.54
CA GLU A 45 1.91 -1.60 -24.32
C GLU A 45 1.96 -0.26 -23.56
N ALA A 46 2.01 0.87 -24.27
CA ALA A 46 2.10 2.18 -23.65
C ALA A 46 0.81 2.54 -22.91
N LEU A 47 -0.33 2.25 -23.52
CA LEU A 47 -1.63 2.40 -22.87
C LEU A 47 -1.73 1.52 -21.62
N ALA A 48 -1.38 0.24 -21.72
CA ALA A 48 -1.43 -0.67 -20.57
C ALA A 48 -0.54 -0.18 -19.41
N LYS A 49 0.68 0.26 -19.69
CA LYS A 49 1.58 0.82 -18.67
C LYS A 49 1.02 2.08 -18.01
N SER A 50 0.36 2.95 -18.79
CA SER A 50 -0.26 4.15 -18.22
C SER A 50 -1.39 3.81 -17.24
N VAL A 51 -2.20 2.80 -17.56
CA VAL A 51 -3.27 2.31 -16.67
C VAL A 51 -2.68 1.65 -15.43
N GLU A 52 -1.65 0.79 -15.60
CA GLU A 52 -0.95 0.14 -14.48
C GLU A 52 -0.36 1.18 -13.52
N ALA A 53 0.29 2.23 -14.03
CA ALA A 53 0.89 3.28 -13.21
C ALA A 53 -0.13 4.04 -12.36
N VAL A 54 -1.30 4.38 -12.93
CA VAL A 54 -2.39 5.03 -12.19
C VAL A 54 -2.92 4.12 -11.07
N LEU A 55 -3.09 2.83 -11.36
CA LEU A 55 -3.56 1.86 -10.38
C LEU A 55 -2.54 1.62 -9.26
N VAL A 56 -1.24 1.55 -9.58
CA VAL A 56 -0.19 1.43 -8.56
C VAL A 56 -0.21 2.66 -7.64
N SER A 57 -0.36 3.85 -8.21
CA SER A 57 -0.46 5.08 -7.42
C SER A 57 -1.72 5.12 -6.56
N ALA A 58 -2.85 4.62 -7.05
CA ALA A 58 -4.09 4.55 -6.28
C ALA A 58 -4.00 3.52 -5.14
N ASP A 59 -3.44 2.34 -5.39
CA ASP A 59 -3.20 1.31 -4.37
C ASP A 59 -2.30 1.84 -3.25
N ALA A 60 -1.19 2.51 -3.60
CA ALA A 60 -0.30 3.13 -2.62
C ALA A 60 -1.01 4.19 -1.75
N GLN A 61 -1.86 5.04 -2.36
CA GLN A 61 -2.64 6.04 -1.63
C GLN A 61 -3.69 5.39 -0.71
N LEU A 62 -4.33 4.30 -1.14
CA LEU A 62 -5.28 3.57 -0.30
C LEU A 62 -4.59 2.86 0.86
N ALA A 63 -3.44 2.23 0.62
CA ALA A 63 -2.61 1.63 1.65
C ALA A 63 -2.22 2.67 2.71
N GLU A 64 -1.76 3.85 2.27
CA GLU A 64 -1.43 4.96 3.17
C GLU A 64 -2.65 5.44 3.96
N ALA A 65 -3.80 5.63 3.32
CA ALA A 65 -5.03 6.03 4.01
C ALA A 65 -5.51 4.96 5.03
N GLY A 66 -5.28 3.68 4.76
CA GLY A 66 -5.50 2.58 5.70
C GLY A 66 -4.65 2.73 6.96
N LEU A 67 -3.33 2.96 6.78
CA LEU A 67 -2.41 3.23 7.89
C LEU A 67 -2.87 4.43 8.73
N LEU A 68 -3.30 5.52 8.10
CA LEU A 68 -3.81 6.71 8.81
C LEU A 68 -5.02 6.41 9.70
N LYS A 69 -5.94 5.55 9.24
CA LYS A 69 -7.10 5.15 10.04
C LYS A 69 -6.68 4.31 11.24
N GLU A 70 -5.74 3.38 11.06
CA GLU A 70 -5.19 2.59 12.16
C GLU A 70 -4.53 3.51 13.21
N PHE A 71 -3.74 4.49 12.77
CA PHE A 71 -3.15 5.50 13.66
C PHE A 71 -4.18 6.36 14.40
N GLY A 72 -5.26 6.78 13.72
CA GLY A 72 -6.32 7.58 14.32
C GLY A 72 -7.14 6.84 15.41
N THR A 73 -7.05 5.51 15.46
CA THR A 73 -7.76 4.69 16.46
C THR A 73 -6.89 4.27 17.66
N ALA A 74 -5.56 4.46 17.59
CA ALA A 74 -4.68 4.30 18.73
C ALA A 74 -5.02 5.39 19.77
N LYS A 75 -5.90 5.04 20.71
CA LYS A 75 -6.36 5.91 21.78
C LYS A 75 -5.12 6.45 22.51
N ALA A 76 -4.90 7.76 22.44
CA ALA A 76 -3.83 8.43 23.17
C ALA A 76 -3.87 7.95 24.63
N VAL A 77 -2.85 7.21 25.04
CA VAL A 77 -2.75 6.73 26.42
C VAL A 77 -2.49 7.97 27.26
N SER A 78 -3.54 8.44 27.94
CA SER A 78 -3.48 9.63 28.79
C SER A 78 -2.35 9.49 29.81
N GLY A 79 -1.27 10.25 29.65
CA GLY A 79 -0.12 10.27 30.56
C GLY A 79 1.23 9.94 29.94
N ASN A 80 1.31 9.46 28.70
CA ASN A 80 2.59 9.22 28.01
C ASN A 80 3.01 10.44 27.15
N SER A 81 4.32 10.63 26.99
CA SER A 81 4.89 11.66 26.10
C SER A 81 4.46 11.45 24.65
N VAL A 82 4.42 12.52 23.86
CA VAL A 82 4.12 12.45 22.42
C VAL A 82 5.17 11.59 21.70
N TYR A 83 6.43 11.59 22.18
CA TYR A 83 7.45 10.65 21.74
C TYR A 83 7.07 9.19 21.96
N GLU A 84 6.56 8.81 23.13
CA GLU A 84 6.15 7.42 23.41
C GLU A 84 4.88 7.02 22.64
N GLU A 85 3.98 7.98 22.34
CA GLU A 85 2.87 7.79 21.41
C GLU A 85 3.41 7.46 19.99
N ALA A 86 4.32 8.27 19.45
CA ALA A 86 4.92 8.05 18.14
C ALA A 86 5.71 6.73 18.06
N LYS A 87 6.46 6.40 19.12
CA LYS A 87 7.23 5.15 19.23
C LYS A 87 6.33 3.91 19.30
N THR A 88 5.18 4.00 19.95
CA THR A 88 4.20 2.89 20.00
C THR A 88 3.65 2.61 18.61
N LEU A 89 3.28 3.64 17.88
CA LEU A 89 2.82 3.54 16.49
C LEU A 89 3.93 3.03 15.55
N ALA A 90 5.17 3.48 15.76
CA ALA A 90 6.33 3.03 15.01
C ALA A 90 6.64 1.54 15.22
N LYS A 91 6.44 1.01 16.44
CA LYS A 91 6.58 -0.43 16.69
C LYS A 91 5.60 -1.24 15.87
N SER A 92 4.35 -0.79 15.77
CA SER A 92 3.35 -1.45 14.92
C SER A 92 3.78 -1.47 13.45
N LEU A 93 4.40 -0.39 12.92
CA LEU A 93 4.95 -0.38 11.56
C LEU A 93 6.11 -1.36 11.35
N VAL A 94 6.94 -1.59 12.37
CA VAL A 94 8.00 -2.60 12.32
C VAL A 94 7.40 -4.00 12.34
N GLU A 95 6.41 -4.24 13.21
CA GLU A 95 5.72 -5.53 13.35
C GLU A 95 4.97 -5.91 12.07
N THR A 96 4.36 -4.94 11.38
CA THR A 96 3.68 -5.16 10.09
C THR A 96 4.64 -5.15 8.89
N GLY A 97 5.94 -4.91 9.10
CA GLY A 97 6.97 -4.93 8.07
C GLY A 97 6.97 -3.73 7.11
N VAL A 98 6.22 -2.67 7.41
CA VAL A 98 6.19 -1.43 6.63
C VAL A 98 7.53 -0.70 6.67
N VAL A 99 8.24 -0.78 7.79
CA VAL A 99 9.59 -0.22 7.99
C VAL A 99 10.48 -1.21 8.71
N LYS A 100 11.81 -1.03 8.64
CA LYS A 100 12.78 -1.97 9.21
C LYS A 100 13.20 -1.64 10.65
N THR A 101 13.04 -0.39 11.05
CA THR A 101 13.53 0.12 12.33
C THR A 101 12.50 1.04 12.97
N ILE A 102 12.57 1.18 14.30
CA ILE A 102 11.66 2.05 15.04
C ILE A 102 11.88 3.51 14.63
N GLU A 103 13.13 3.92 14.35
CA GLU A 103 13.48 5.27 13.92
C GLU A 103 12.82 5.63 12.58
N GLN A 104 12.90 4.73 11.60
CA GLN A 104 12.17 4.87 10.33
C GLN A 104 10.66 4.89 10.55
N GLY A 105 10.16 4.10 11.51
CA GLY A 105 8.74 4.10 11.87
C GLY A 105 8.29 5.40 12.49
N ILE A 106 9.08 6.02 13.36
CA ILE A 106 8.75 7.33 13.96
C ILE A 106 8.70 8.39 12.87
N GLU A 107 9.70 8.45 11.99
CA GLU A 107 9.69 9.38 10.85
C GLU A 107 8.43 9.20 9.99
N LYS A 108 8.10 7.95 9.64
CA LYS A 108 6.91 7.65 8.84
C LYS A 108 5.60 8.00 9.56
N VAL A 109 5.50 7.75 10.86
CA VAL A 109 4.34 8.10 11.69
C VAL A 109 4.13 9.61 11.74
N LEU A 110 5.19 10.39 11.90
CA LEU A 110 5.09 11.85 11.95
C LEU A 110 4.77 12.46 10.58
N ASP A 111 5.33 11.92 9.50
CA ASP A 111 5.01 12.32 8.12
C ASP A 111 3.53 12.07 7.78
N SER A 112 3.04 10.87 8.13
CA SER A 112 1.67 10.47 7.87
C SER A 112 0.67 11.11 8.86
N ASN A 113 1.08 11.58 10.04
CA ASN A 113 0.18 12.20 11.02
C ASN A 113 0.60 13.65 11.37
N PRO A 114 0.15 14.66 10.58
CA PRO A 114 0.52 16.06 10.78
C PRO A 114 0.17 16.62 12.16
N GLU A 115 -0.92 16.16 12.79
CA GLU A 115 -1.32 16.61 14.13
C GLU A 115 -0.42 16.01 15.22
N LEU A 116 -0.02 14.74 15.08
CA LEU A 116 0.98 14.14 15.97
C LEU A 116 2.35 14.81 15.80
N ALA A 117 2.77 15.12 14.56
CA ALA A 117 3.98 15.87 14.29
C ALA A 117 4.00 17.23 14.98
N LYS A 118 2.92 18.02 14.87
CA LYS A 118 2.80 19.31 15.58
C LYS A 118 2.96 19.15 17.10
N ARG A 119 2.33 18.13 17.68
CA ARG A 119 2.44 17.85 19.13
C ARG A 119 3.87 17.42 19.50
N TYR A 120 4.51 16.60 18.67
CA TYR A 120 5.86 16.11 18.89
C TYR A 120 6.87 17.26 18.88
N TYR A 121 6.84 18.11 17.85
CA TYR A 121 7.72 19.28 17.76
C TYR A 121 7.54 20.25 18.93
N LYS A 122 6.32 20.38 19.47
CA LYS A 122 6.03 21.20 20.64
C LYS A 122 6.57 20.60 21.94
N GLU A 123 6.72 19.28 22.02
CA GLU A 123 7.27 18.60 23.20
C GLU A 123 8.81 18.63 23.21
N THR A 124 9.43 18.60 22.04
CA THR A 124 10.89 18.55 21.89
C THR A 124 11.57 19.93 21.80
N ASN A 125 10.81 21.02 21.75
CA ASN A 125 11.28 22.42 21.77
C ASN A 125 10.79 23.14 23.02
#